data_AF-A0A7C2LQC9-F1
#
_entry.id   AF-A0A7C2LQC9-F1
#
_cell.length_a   1.000
_cell.length_b   1.000
_cell.length_c   1.000
_cell.angle_alpha   90.00
_cell.angle_beta   90.00
_cell.angle_gamma   90.00
#
_symmetry.space_group_name_H-M   'P 1'
#
loop_
_entity.id
_entity.type
_entity.pdbx_description
1 polymer ?
#
loop_
_entity_poly.entity_id
_entity_poly.type
_entity_poly.pdbx_seq_one_letter_code
_entity_poly.pdbx_strand_id
1 'polypeptide(L)' 'MEELESEERIGQFLVKIGAVTQAQVEEILRIQDSRSDALFGIIAIEKGYINDEALKRYLDAKSRRGGGSEP' A
#
# COMPACT_ATOMS: atom_id res chain seq x y z
N MET A 1 -8.55 -9.67 -11.01
CA MET A 1 -7.40 -10.35 -10.36
C MET A 1 -6.16 -9.47 -10.31
N GLU A 2 -5.92 -8.53 -11.25
CA GLU A 2 -4.69 -7.70 -11.28
C GLU A 2 -4.54 -6.67 -10.13
N GLU A 3 -5.65 -6.27 -9.51
CA GLU A 3 -5.66 -5.22 -8.47
C GLU A 3 -5.09 -5.73 -7.14
N LEU A 4 -5.50 -6.93 -6.71
CA LEU A 4 -4.98 -7.60 -5.51
C LEU A 4 -3.46 -7.81 -5.58
N GLU A 5 -2.91 -8.15 -6.74
CA GLU A 5 -1.46 -8.33 -6.89
C GLU A 5 -0.70 -7.02 -6.67
N SER A 6 -1.27 -5.88 -7.06
CA SER A 6 -0.66 -4.56 -6.82
C SER A 6 -0.69 -4.18 -5.34
N GLU A 7 -1.72 -4.64 -4.62
CA GLU A 7 -1.94 -4.36 -3.22
C GLU A 7 -1.09 -5.26 -2.30
N GLU A 8 -0.92 -6.51 -2.67
CA GLU A 8 0.05 -7.39 -2.00
C GLU A 8 1.47 -6.84 -2.14
N ARG A 9 1.78 -6.23 -3.30
CA ARG A 9 3.07 -5.56 -3.56
C ARG A 9 3.28 -4.32 -2.69
N ILE A 10 2.25 -3.51 -2.38
CA ILE A 10 2.40 -2.39 -1.42
C ILE A 10 2.60 -2.90 0.00
N GLY A 11 1.82 -3.90 0.43
CA GLY A 11 1.95 -4.49 1.76
C GLY A 11 3.35 -5.03 2.02
N GLN A 12 3.88 -5.84 1.08
CA GLN A 12 5.25 -6.36 1.17
C GLN A 12 6.31 -5.26 1.18
N PHE A 13 6.14 -4.20 0.38
CA PHE A 13 7.07 -3.07 0.38
C PHE A 13 7.11 -2.35 1.73
N LEU A 14 5.93 -2.06 2.30
CA LEU A 14 5.81 -1.38 3.58
C LEU A 14 6.40 -2.20 4.74
N VAL A 15 6.25 -3.53 4.70
CA VAL A 15 6.93 -4.44 5.64
C VAL A 15 8.44 -4.36 5.49
N LYS A 16 8.92 -4.35 4.25
CA LYS A 16 10.36 -4.35 3.94
C LYS A 16 11.07 -3.07 4.42
N ILE A 17 10.38 -1.93 4.43
CA ILE A 17 10.91 -0.66 4.96
C ILE A 17 10.63 -0.45 6.45
N GLY A 18 9.98 -1.42 7.11
CA GLY A 18 9.63 -1.35 8.54
C GLY A 18 8.50 -0.37 8.87
N ALA A 19 7.70 0.05 7.88
CA ALA A 19 6.57 0.95 8.11
C ALA A 19 5.37 0.21 8.70
N VAL A 20 5.19 -1.07 8.37
CA VAL A 20 4.14 -1.94 8.92
C VAL A 20 4.69 -3.34 9.19
N THR A 21 3.93 -4.14 9.91
CA THR A 21 4.20 -5.57 10.13
C THR A 21 3.34 -6.45 9.23
N GLN A 22 3.73 -7.71 9.04
CA GLN A 22 2.95 -8.67 8.24
C GLN A 22 1.51 -8.83 8.78
N ALA A 23 1.34 -8.82 10.10
CA ALA A 23 0.01 -8.90 10.73
C ALA A 23 -0.87 -7.69 10.40
N GLN A 24 -0.29 -6.49 10.34
CA GLN A 24 -1.01 -5.28 9.95
C GLN A 24 -1.41 -5.30 8.47
N VAL A 25 -0.54 -5.82 7.59
CA VAL A 25 -0.87 -6.02 6.16
C VAL A 25 -2.06 -6.96 6.01
N GLU A 26 -2.06 -8.10 6.70
CA GLU A 26 -3.18 -9.04 6.66
C GLU A 26 -4.48 -8.46 7.21
N GLU A 27 -4.41 -7.61 8.24
CA GLU A 27 -5.59 -6.90 8.75
C GLU A 27 -6.13 -5.92 7.70
N ILE A 28 -5.28 -5.14 7.05
CA ILE A 28 -5.68 -4.22 5.98
C ILE A 28 -6.34 -4.99 4.83
N LEU A 29 -5.73 -6.07 4.36
CA LEU A 29 -6.27 -6.90 3.27
C LEU A 29 -7.62 -7.51 3.63
N ARG A 30 -7.82 -7.95 4.88
CA ARG A 30 -9.12 -8.45 5.36
C ARG A 30 -10.20 -7.36 5.37
N ILE A 31 -9.85 -6.15 5.80
CA ILE A 31 -10.80 -5.02 5.82
C ILE A 31 -11.17 -4.62 4.40
N GLN A 32 -10.18 -4.58 3.51
CA GLN A 32 -10.37 -4.30 2.10
C GLN A 32 -11.25 -5.35 1.40
N ASP A 33 -11.03 -6.64 1.67
CA ASP A 33 -11.88 -7.71 1.13
C ASP A 33 -13.35 -7.52 1.55
N SER A 34 -13.58 -7.02 2.78
CA SER A 34 -14.92 -6.66 3.26
C SER A 34 -15.48 -5.34 2.71
N ARG A 35 -14.63 -4.47 2.14
CA ARG A 35 -14.97 -3.14 1.62
C ARG A 35 -14.41 -3.00 0.20
N SER A 36 -15.20 -3.42 -0.79
CA SER A 36 -14.78 -3.49 -2.20
C SER A 36 -14.33 -2.16 -2.82
N ASP A 37 -14.62 -1.03 -2.17
CA ASP A 37 -14.26 0.33 -2.58
C ASP A 37 -13.09 0.93 -1.76
N ALA A 38 -12.60 0.23 -0.73
CA ALA A 38 -11.55 0.73 0.12
C ALA A 38 -10.17 0.37 -0.44
N LEU A 39 -9.29 1.37 -0.54
CA LEU A 39 -7.91 1.19 -0.98
C LEU A 39 -7.01 0.83 0.19
N PHE A 40 -6.04 -0.06 -0.04
CA PHE A 40 -5.06 -0.50 0.97
C PHE A 40 -4.43 0.69 1.72
N GLY A 41 -3.97 1.70 0.96
CA GLY A 41 -3.30 2.88 1.53
C GLY A 41 -4.22 3.72 2.43
N ILE A 42 -5.51 3.80 2.10
CA ILE A 42 -6.49 4.55 2.88
C ILE A 42 -6.75 3.83 4.21
N ILE A 43 -6.99 2.52 4.17
CA ILE A 43 -7.20 1.72 5.39
C ILE A 43 -5.95 1.79 6.29
N ALA A 44 -4.76 1.71 5.70
CA ALA A 44 -3.51 1.78 6.45
C ALA A 44 -3.31 3.13 7.17
N ILE A 45 -3.76 4.24 6.57
CA ILE A 45 -3.78 5.58 7.20
C ILE A 45 -4.89 5.67 8.25
N GLU A 46 -6.10 5.21 7.95
CA GLU A 46 -7.24 5.18 8.89
C GLU A 46 -6.90 4.40 10.17
N LYS A 47 -6.14 3.32 10.04
CA LYS A 47 -5.64 2.50 11.15
C LYS A 47 -4.43 3.09 11.87
N GLY A 48 -3.83 4.15 11.34
CA GLY A 48 -2.62 4.76 11.87
C GLY A 48 -1.37 3.89 11.74
N TYR A 49 -1.37 2.90 10.84
CA TYR A 49 -0.21 2.04 10.60
C TYR A 49 0.83 2.75 9.75
N ILE A 50 0.39 3.59 8.82
CA ILE A 50 1.25 4.44 8.02
C ILE A 50 0.74 5.88 8.06
N ASN A 51 1.60 6.81 7.67
CA ASN A 51 1.25 8.19 7.40
C ASN A 51 1.25 8.47 5.88
N ASP A 52 0.77 9.66 5.49
CA ASP A 52 0.76 10.10 4.10
C ASP A 52 2.15 10.08 3.46
N GLU A 53 3.20 10.33 4.24
CA GLU A 53 4.58 10.33 3.75
C GLU A 53 5.04 8.94 3.31
N ALA A 54 4.77 7.91 4.11
CA ALA A 54 5.10 6.52 3.78
C ALA A 54 4.34 6.05 2.54
N LEU A 55 3.06 6.43 2.41
CA LEU A 55 2.26 6.15 1.23
C LEU A 55 2.83 6.85 -0.02
N LYS A 56 3.20 8.14 0.11
CA LYS A 56 3.81 8.90 -0.98
C LYS A 56 5.11 8.29 -1.46
N ARG A 57 5.98 7.83 -0.55
CA ARG A 57 7.24 7.14 -0.90
C ARG A 57 6.99 5.87 -1.74
N TYR A 58 5.95 5.12 -1.43
CA TYR A 58 5.56 3.96 -2.25
C TYR A 58 5.05 4.39 -3.63
N LEU A 59 4.18 5.41 -3.69
CA LEU A 59 3.67 5.93 -4.96
C LEU A 59 4.81 6.46 -5.85
N ASP A 60 5.76 7.20 -5.30
CA ASP A 60 6.95 7.68 -6.00
C ASP A 60 7.81 6.51 -6.52
N ALA A 61 8.00 5.48 -5.69
CA ALA A 61 8.75 4.28 -6.08
C ALA A 61 8.03 3.47 -7.18
N LYS A 62 6.69 3.43 -7.17
CA LYS A 62 5.86 2.77 -8.18
C LYS A 62 5.88 3.55 -9.50
N SER A 63 5.72 4.88 -9.45
CA SER A 63 5.74 5.77 -10.62
C SER A 63 7.08 5.70 -11.37
N ARG A 64 8.21 5.62 -10.65
CA ARG A 64 9.55 5.45 -11.25
C ARG A 64 9.75 4.13 -12.00
N ARG A 65 8.88 3.14 -11.82
CA ARG A 65 8.92 1.86 -12.56
C ARG A 65 7.88 1.76 -13.67
N GLY A 66 6.93 2.71 -13.78
CA GLY A 66 5.79 2.64 -14.69
C GLY A 66 5.60 3.82 -15.65
N GLY A 67 6.37 4.90 -15.52
CA GLY A 67 6.24 6.05 -16.43
C GLY A 67 7.56 6.78 -16.55
N GLY A 68 8.21 6.63 -17.70
CA GLY A 68 9.13 7.66 -18.16
C GLY A 68 8.34 8.95 -18.34
N SER A 69 8.82 10.01 -17.69
CA SER A 69 8.89 11.40 -18.17
C SER A 69 8.97 12.32 -16.95
N GLU A 70 10.14 12.90 -16.73
CA GLU A 70 10.35 14.35 -16.80
C GLU A 70 11.79 14.68 -16.40
N PRO A 71 12.43 15.71 -16.98
CA PRO A 71 12.09 16.49 -18.19
C PRO A 71 12.88 16.09 -19.44
#